data_AF-A0A968QBB2-F1
#
_entry.id   AF-A0A968QBB2-F1
#
_cell.length_a   1.000
_cell.length_b   1.000
_cell.length_c   1.000
_cell.angle_alpha   90.00
_cell.angle_beta   90.00
_cell.angle_gamma   90.00
#
_symmetry.space_group_name_H-M   'P 1'
#
loop_
_entity.id
_entity.type
_entity.pdbx_description
1 polymer ?
#
loop_
_entity_poly.entity_id
_entity_poly.type
_entity_poly.pdbx_seq_one_letter_code
_entity_poly.pdbx_strand_id
1 'polypeptide(L)'
;MSEQKIPLTEVKFHPHSFGDYHVRLFQWQGQLYRGISAEGVPFFSKLFEDGMLEDLTRQGLLIDSQLTSLVMDDYEMVVRHRYISFTSYPPEWCGAMFKDAALTLINLAIALAERGFCLADAHPWNILFDLATNKPIFVDLGSIGNVNDSRWLAYDEFCQFCLYP
;
A
#
# COMPACT_ATOMS: atom_id res chain seq x y z
N MET A 1 -13.20 -11.95 -21.95
CA MET A 1 -14.12 -11.63 -20.84
C MET A 1 -14.46 -10.17 -20.98
N SER A 2 -15.74 -9.77 -20.88
CA SER A 2 -16.12 -8.36 -21.01
C SER A 2 -15.59 -7.58 -19.81
N GLU A 3 -14.77 -6.56 -20.05
CA GLU A 3 -14.33 -5.62 -19.02
C GLU A 3 -15.55 -4.91 -18.44
N GLN A 4 -15.70 -4.98 -17.12
CA GLN A 4 -16.78 -4.28 -16.42
C GLN A 4 -16.29 -2.88 -16.07
N LYS A 5 -17.02 -1.87 -16.56
CA LYS A 5 -16.72 -0.47 -16.27
C LYS A 5 -17.27 -0.05 -14.92
N ILE A 6 -16.42 0.59 -14.10
CA ILE A 6 -16.79 1.23 -12.85
C ILE A 6 -17.28 2.66 -13.16
N PRO A 7 -18.55 3.00 -12.89
CA PRO A 7 -19.05 4.35 -13.08
C PRO A 7 -18.55 5.28 -11.96
N LEU A 8 -17.91 6.40 -12.32
CA LEU A 8 -17.36 7.37 -11.35
C LEU A 8 -18.41 7.89 -10.33
N THR A 9 -19.68 7.92 -10.70
CA THR A 9 -20.78 8.33 -9.82
C THR A 9 -21.06 7.38 -8.66
N GLU A 10 -20.61 6.12 -8.75
CA GLU A 10 -20.78 5.11 -7.69
C GLU A 10 -19.52 4.96 -6.82
N VAL A 11 -18.45 5.67 -7.15
CA VAL A 11 -17.17 5.57 -6.48
C VAL A 11 -17.10 6.51 -5.29
N LYS A 12 -16.65 5.99 -4.15
CA LYS A 12 -16.30 6.79 -2.98
C LYS A 12 -14.78 6.80 -2.80
N PHE A 13 -14.13 7.89 -3.23
CA PHE A 13 -12.70 8.06 -3.00
C PHE A 13 -12.39 8.15 -1.50
N HIS A 14 -11.27 7.55 -1.10
CA HIS A 14 -10.83 7.57 0.29
C HIS A 14 -10.20 8.93 0.62
N PRO A 15 -10.60 9.60 1.72
CA PRO A 15 -10.11 10.94 2.04
C PRO A 15 -8.58 10.97 2.27
N HIS A 16 -8.00 9.92 2.85
CA HIS A 16 -6.55 9.82 3.08
C HIS A 16 -5.73 9.60 1.80
N SER A 17 -6.38 9.37 0.65
CA SER A 17 -5.70 9.25 -0.66
C SER A 17 -5.94 10.48 -1.55
N PHE A 18 -6.46 11.58 -0.99
CA PHE A 18 -6.75 12.79 -1.76
C PHE A 18 -5.52 13.40 -2.44
N GLY A 19 -4.33 13.29 -1.83
CA GLY A 19 -3.09 13.83 -2.38
C GLY A 19 -2.41 12.94 -3.43
N ASP A 20 -2.79 11.66 -3.51
CA ASP A 20 -2.20 10.71 -4.45
C ASP A 20 -3.17 10.46 -5.62
N TYR A 21 -3.03 11.27 -6.66
CA TYR A 21 -3.79 11.11 -7.91
C TYR A 21 -3.30 9.94 -8.76
N HIS A 22 -2.07 9.46 -8.56
CA HIS A 22 -1.47 8.44 -9.41
C HIS A 22 -1.78 7.02 -8.94
N VAL A 23 -2.03 6.81 -7.64
CA VAL A 23 -2.37 5.52 -7.02
C VAL A 23 -3.51 5.70 -6.01
N ARG A 24 -4.68 6.10 -6.52
CA ARG A 24 -5.77 6.58 -5.67
C ARG A 24 -6.64 5.47 -5.09
N LEU A 25 -6.86 5.49 -3.78
CA LEU A 25 -7.71 4.54 -3.07
C LEU A 25 -9.20 4.95 -3.15
N PHE A 26 -10.06 3.98 -3.44
CA PHE A 26 -11.50 4.19 -3.52
C PHE A 26 -12.31 2.95 -3.16
N GLN A 27 -13.57 3.15 -2.78
CA GLN A 27 -14.54 2.09 -2.52
C GLN A 27 -15.59 2.04 -3.62
N TRP A 28 -15.95 0.82 -4.03
CA TRP A 28 -17.05 0.55 -4.95
C TRP A 28 -17.68 -0.81 -4.59
N GLN A 29 -19.01 -0.88 -4.54
CA GLN A 29 -19.76 -2.09 -4.17
C GLN A 29 -19.29 -2.81 -2.88
N GLY A 30 -18.88 -2.03 -1.87
CA GLY A 30 -18.39 -2.56 -0.59
C GLY A 30 -17.01 -3.20 -0.63
N GLN A 31 -16.30 -3.08 -1.75
CA GLN A 31 -14.91 -3.51 -1.92
C GLN A 31 -13.99 -2.29 -2.00
N LEU A 32 -12.70 -2.50 -1.71
CA LEU A 32 -11.68 -1.48 -1.74
C LEU A 32 -10.77 -1.70 -2.95
N TYR A 33 -10.44 -0.61 -3.65
CA TYR A 33 -9.66 -0.63 -4.86
C TYR A 33 -8.65 0.52 -4.90
N ARG A 34 -7.60 0.35 -5.68
CA ARG A 34 -6.70 1.43 -6.11
C ARG A 34 -6.80 1.63 -7.61
N GLY A 35 -6.98 2.87 -8.03
CA GLY A 35 -6.86 3.29 -9.41
C GLY A 35 -5.43 3.73 -9.66
N ILE A 36 -4.80 3.19 -10.69
CA ILE A 36 -3.44 3.54 -11.10
C ILE A 36 -3.53 4.31 -12.42
N SER A 37 -2.97 5.52 -12.41
CA SER A 37 -2.90 6.38 -13.60
C SER A 37 -2.02 5.76 -14.70
N ALA A 38 -2.19 6.21 -15.94
CA ALA A 38 -1.40 5.77 -17.09
C ALA A 38 0.12 5.78 -16.82
N GLU A 39 0.60 6.82 -16.13
CA GLU A 39 2.02 6.99 -15.80
C GLU A 39 2.56 5.91 -14.84
N GLY A 40 1.71 5.41 -13.93
CA GLY A 40 2.07 4.38 -12.97
C GLY A 40 2.02 2.95 -13.52
N VAL A 41 1.24 2.71 -14.58
CA VAL A 41 1.02 1.37 -15.15
C VAL A 41 2.31 0.62 -15.45
N PRO A 42 3.33 1.19 -16.15
CA PRO A 42 4.55 0.46 -16.46
C PRO A 42 5.28 -0.07 -15.22
N PHE A 43 5.28 0.70 -14.12
CA PHE A 43 5.90 0.30 -12.87
C PHE A 43 5.09 -0.79 -12.16
N PHE A 44 3.78 -0.59 -11.99
CA PHE A 44 2.94 -1.53 -11.26
C PHE A 44 2.77 -2.85 -12.02
N SER A 45 2.67 -2.84 -13.36
CA SER A 45 2.63 -4.06 -14.16
C SER A 45 3.84 -4.95 -13.89
N LYS A 46 5.05 -4.36 -13.91
CA LYS A 46 6.29 -5.09 -13.58
C LYS A 46 6.27 -5.59 -12.14
N LEU A 47 5.81 -4.77 -11.20
CA LEU A 47 5.75 -5.13 -9.77
C LEU A 47 4.83 -6.33 -9.51
N PHE A 48 3.72 -6.45 -10.25
CA PHE A 48 2.83 -7.62 -10.22
C PHE A 48 3.42 -8.84 -10.94
N GLU A 49 4.16 -8.66 -12.03
CA GLU A 49 4.77 -9.76 -12.79
C GLU A 49 5.97 -10.41 -12.07
N ASP A 50 6.74 -9.62 -11.32
CA ASP A 50 7.98 -10.04 -10.66
C ASP A 50 7.75 -10.92 -9.41
N GLY A 51 6.50 -11.20 -9.02
CA GLY A 51 6.13 -12.06 -7.89
C GLY A 51 6.42 -11.47 -6.51
N MET A 52 6.85 -10.20 -6.45
CA MET A 52 7.27 -9.55 -5.21
C MET A 52 6.10 -9.29 -4.27
N LEU A 53 4.96 -8.86 -4.81
CA LEU A 53 3.78 -8.56 -4.00
C LEU A 53 3.25 -9.81 -3.30
N GLU A 54 3.17 -10.93 -4.02
CA GLU A 54 2.76 -12.23 -3.48
C GLU A 54 3.69 -12.69 -2.35
N ASP A 55 5.00 -12.48 -2.52
CA ASP A 55 5.99 -12.85 -1.53
C ASP A 55 5.93 -11.98 -0.27
N LEU A 56 5.72 -10.67 -0.41
CA LEU A 56 5.52 -9.75 0.72
C LEU A 56 4.19 -10.03 1.45
N THR A 57 3.13 -10.32 0.71
CA THR A 57 1.82 -10.69 1.28
C THR A 57 1.90 -12.01 2.04
N ARG A 58 2.61 -13.01 1.50
CA ARG A 58 2.83 -14.29 2.20
C ARG A 58 3.61 -14.13 3.50
N GLN A 59 4.55 -13.18 3.54
CA GLN A 59 5.30 -12.84 4.76
C GLN A 59 4.47 -12.03 5.78
N GLY A 60 3.31 -11.52 5.37
CA GLY A 60 2.48 -10.63 6.19
C GLY A 60 3.02 -9.20 6.29
N LEU A 61 3.91 -8.80 5.38
CA LEU A 61 4.47 -7.45 5.35
C LEU A 61 3.60 -6.47 4.57
N LEU A 62 2.94 -6.94 3.50
CA LEU A 62 2.13 -6.11 2.61
C LEU A 62 0.71 -6.67 2.48
N ILE A 63 -0.27 -5.78 2.50
CA ILE A 63 -1.67 -6.12 2.25
C ILE A 63 -1.87 -6.73 0.85
N ASP A 64 -2.69 -7.78 0.80
CA ASP A 64 -3.06 -8.44 -0.46
C ASP A 64 -3.69 -7.45 -1.44
N SER A 65 -3.11 -7.37 -2.63
CA SER A 65 -3.51 -6.49 -3.72
C SER A 65 -3.51 -7.31 -5.00
N GLN A 66 -4.58 -7.25 -5.78
CA GLN A 66 -4.80 -8.12 -6.93
C GLN A 66 -5.25 -7.33 -8.15
N LEU A 67 -4.62 -7.59 -9.30
CA LEU A 67 -5.06 -7.05 -10.58
C LEU A 67 -6.51 -7.47 -10.87
N THR A 68 -7.26 -6.57 -11.47
CA THR A 68 -8.65 -6.82 -11.89
C THR A 68 -8.80 -6.54 -13.39
N SER A 69 -9.86 -7.09 -14.00
CA SER A 69 -10.30 -6.72 -15.35
C SER A 69 -11.30 -5.56 -15.35
N LEU A 70 -11.34 -4.78 -14.25
CA LEU A 70 -12.22 -3.62 -14.13
C LEU A 70 -11.56 -2.42 -14.80
N VAL A 71 -12.38 -1.58 -15.42
CA VAL A 71 -11.93 -0.33 -16.05
C VAL A 71 -12.63 0.85 -15.40
N MET A 72 -11.91 1.95 -15.21
CA MET A 72 -12.45 3.17 -14.62
C MET A 72 -11.92 4.36 -15.39
N ASP A 73 -12.75 5.37 -15.62
CA ASP A 73 -12.27 6.60 -16.24
C ASP A 73 -11.17 7.23 -15.36
N ASP A 74 -10.19 7.88 -16.00
CA ASP A 74 -8.99 8.48 -15.40
C ASP A 74 -7.91 7.51 -14.85
N TYR A 75 -8.15 6.19 -14.84
CA TYR A 75 -7.17 5.20 -14.38
C TYR A 75 -7.05 4.04 -15.37
N GLU A 76 -5.83 3.73 -15.77
CA GLU A 76 -5.56 2.67 -16.76
C GLU A 76 -5.41 1.28 -16.14
N MET A 77 -5.25 1.20 -14.82
CA MET A 77 -5.23 -0.06 -14.09
C MET A 77 -6.04 0.05 -12.79
N VAL A 78 -6.84 -0.99 -12.52
CA VAL A 78 -7.60 -1.12 -11.28
C VAL A 78 -7.14 -2.35 -10.51
N VAL A 79 -6.72 -2.12 -9.27
CA VAL A 79 -6.25 -3.15 -8.34
C VAL A 79 -7.25 -3.30 -7.21
N ARG A 80 -7.72 -4.52 -6.93
CA ARG A 80 -8.49 -4.82 -5.73
C ARG A 80 -7.53 -4.90 -4.56
N HIS A 81 -7.89 -4.22 -3.47
CA HIS A 81 -7.07 -4.12 -2.27
C HIS A 81 -7.82 -4.76 -1.11
N ARG A 82 -7.19 -5.67 -0.36
CA ARG A 82 -7.87 -6.35 0.75
C ARG A 82 -8.30 -5.34 1.81
N TYR A 83 -9.58 -5.40 2.16
CA TYR A 83 -10.17 -4.53 3.17
C TYR A 83 -9.88 -5.04 4.59
N ILE A 84 -9.45 -4.15 5.48
CA ILE A 84 -9.31 -4.40 6.92
C ILE A 84 -10.54 -3.80 7.63
N SER A 85 -11.32 -4.65 8.30
CA SER A 85 -12.64 -4.28 8.84
C SER A 85 -12.58 -3.38 10.08
N PHE A 86 -11.47 -3.37 10.80
CA PHE A 86 -11.24 -2.53 11.96
C PHE A 86 -9.87 -1.86 11.84
N THR A 87 -9.85 -0.54 11.84
CA THR A 87 -8.62 0.26 11.76
C THR A 87 -8.36 0.92 13.09
N SER A 88 -7.15 0.76 13.62
CA SER A 88 -6.60 1.61 14.67
C SER A 88 -5.35 2.32 14.15
N TYR A 89 -5.10 3.52 14.65
CA TYR A 89 -4.01 4.39 14.21
C TYR A 89 -3.00 4.66 15.32
N PRO A 90 -1.81 5.24 15.02
CA PRO A 90 -0.73 5.36 16.00
C PRO A 90 -1.08 5.94 17.37
N PRO A 91 -1.96 6.97 17.50
CA PRO A 91 -2.37 7.48 18.82
C PRO A 91 -3.12 6.47 19.69
N GLU A 92 -3.67 5.41 19.12
CA GLU A 92 -4.46 4.37 19.80
C GLU A 92 -3.61 3.16 20.20
N TRP A 93 -2.35 3.12 19.79
CA TRP A 93 -1.46 1.97 19.98
C TRP A 93 -0.69 2.06 21.29
N CYS A 94 -0.52 0.92 21.95
CA CYS A 94 0.45 0.82 23.06
C CYS A 94 1.88 0.76 22.49
N GLY A 95 2.88 0.97 23.36
CA GLY A 95 4.29 0.97 22.92
C GLY A 95 4.75 -0.33 22.25
N ALA A 96 4.17 -1.49 22.62
CA ALA A 96 4.47 -2.76 21.96
C ALA A 96 3.92 -2.81 20.52
N MET A 97 2.67 -2.39 20.33
CA MET A 97 2.08 -2.28 18.98
C MET A 97 2.88 -1.31 18.10
N PHE A 98 3.27 -0.16 18.66
CA PHE A 98 4.07 0.82 17.92
C PHE A 98 5.44 0.26 17.51
N LYS A 99 6.11 -0.47 18.42
CA LYS A 99 7.35 -1.17 18.11
C LYS A 99 7.15 -2.18 16.97
N ASP A 100 6.08 -2.97 17.02
CA ASP A 100 5.79 -3.95 15.98
C ASP A 100 5.53 -3.28 14.62
N ALA A 101 4.82 -2.14 14.60
CA ALA A 101 4.61 -1.34 13.40
C ALA A 101 5.92 -0.82 12.81
N ALA A 102 6.81 -0.26 13.63
CA ALA A 102 8.13 0.22 13.21
C ALA A 102 9.00 -0.93 12.64
N LEU A 103 8.96 -2.11 13.27
CA LEU A 103 9.66 -3.30 12.76
C LEU A 103 9.09 -3.78 11.43
N THR A 104 7.76 -3.73 11.22
CA THR A 104 7.15 -4.06 9.92
C THR A 104 7.62 -3.13 8.81
N LEU A 105 7.74 -1.83 9.08
CA LEU A 105 8.27 -0.86 8.12
C LEU A 105 9.72 -1.17 7.73
N ILE A 106 10.59 -1.46 8.71
CA ILE A 106 11.98 -1.85 8.45
C ILE A 106 12.05 -3.15 7.64
N ASN A 107 11.31 -4.19 8.07
CA ASN A 107 11.33 -5.49 7.40
C ASN A 107 10.82 -5.38 5.96
N LEU A 108 9.79 -4.57 5.71
CA LEU A 108 9.31 -4.27 4.37
C LEU A 108 10.38 -3.54 3.54
N ALA A 109 11.02 -2.51 4.11
CA ALA A 109 12.07 -1.76 3.41
C ALA A 109 13.27 -2.66 3.04
N ILE A 110 13.69 -3.57 3.92
CA ILE A 110 14.75 -4.55 3.64
C ILE A 110 14.33 -5.49 2.52
N ALA A 111 13.13 -6.09 2.62
CA ALA A 111 12.65 -7.02 1.60
C ALA A 111 12.52 -6.36 0.22
N LEU A 112 12.07 -5.11 0.17
CA LEU A 112 12.03 -4.31 -1.07
C LEU A 112 13.43 -4.05 -1.63
N ALA A 113 14.37 -3.64 -0.78
CA ALA A 113 15.74 -3.35 -1.17
C ALA A 113 16.45 -4.57 -1.77
N GLU A 114 16.23 -5.77 -1.21
CA GLU A 114 16.77 -7.04 -1.73
C GLU A 114 16.32 -7.34 -3.16
N ARG A 115 15.22 -6.75 -3.62
CA ARG A 115 14.69 -6.90 -4.99
C ARG A 115 14.83 -5.64 -5.85
N GLY A 116 15.60 -4.65 -5.40
CA GLY A 116 15.83 -3.43 -6.16
C GLY A 116 14.65 -2.44 -6.15
N PHE A 117 13.78 -2.53 -5.15
CA PHE A 117 12.71 -1.56 -4.88
C PHE A 117 13.00 -0.74 -3.62
N CYS A 118 12.27 0.34 -3.44
CA CYS A 118 12.38 1.23 -2.28
C CYS A 118 11.00 1.47 -1.65
N LEU A 119 10.96 1.54 -0.32
CA LEU A 119 9.82 2.10 0.40
C LEU A 119 9.97 3.62 0.48
N ALA A 120 9.08 4.35 -0.18
CA ALA A 120 9.14 5.81 -0.32
C ALA A 120 8.49 6.58 0.84
N ASP A 121 7.53 5.95 1.52
CA ASP A 121 6.84 6.49 2.70
C ASP A 121 6.83 5.40 3.78
N ALA A 122 7.51 5.69 4.88
CA ALA A 122 7.65 4.82 6.04
C ALA A 122 6.90 5.39 7.25
N HIS A 123 5.83 6.12 7.01
CA HIS A 123 5.00 6.67 8.07
C HIS A 123 4.17 5.57 8.76
N PRO A 124 4.08 5.53 10.10
CA PRO A 124 3.32 4.51 10.81
C PRO A 124 1.81 4.54 10.53
N TRP A 125 1.29 5.61 9.91
CA TRP A 125 -0.11 5.65 9.45
C TRP A 125 -0.41 4.71 8.28
N ASN A 126 0.62 4.22 7.60
CA ASN A 126 0.50 3.22 6.55
C ASN A 126 0.51 1.79 7.10
N ILE A 127 0.51 1.63 8.43
CA ILE A 127 0.39 0.33 9.10
C ILE A 127 -1.00 0.21 9.74
N LEU A 128 -1.67 -0.92 9.50
CA LEU A 128 -2.88 -1.31 10.21
C LEU A 128 -2.66 -2.63 10.95
N PHE A 129 -3.47 -2.92 11.97
CA PHE A 129 -3.46 -4.21 12.66
C PHE A 129 -4.55 -5.12 12.10
N ASP A 130 -4.15 -6.23 11.49
CA ASP A 130 -5.07 -7.24 11.01
C ASP A 130 -5.49 -8.16 12.16
N LEU A 131 -6.74 -8.03 12.60
CA LEU A 131 -7.33 -8.83 13.68
C LEU A 131 -7.41 -10.33 13.35
N ALA A 132 -7.42 -10.72 12.07
CA ALA A 132 -7.45 -12.12 11.70
C ALA A 132 -6.10 -12.81 11.96
N THR A 133 -4.99 -12.06 11.83
CA THR A 133 -3.63 -12.58 12.04
C THR A 133 -2.99 -12.08 13.34
N ASN A 134 -3.58 -11.09 14.01
CA ASN A 134 -3.02 -10.33 15.13
C ASN A 134 -1.62 -9.76 14.83
N LYS A 135 -1.45 -9.15 13.65
CA LYS A 135 -0.17 -8.60 13.21
C LYS A 135 -0.34 -7.23 12.53
N PRO A 136 0.64 -6.32 12.66
CA PRO A 136 0.71 -5.14 11.83
C PRO A 136 0.96 -5.52 10.37
N ILE A 137 0.35 -4.79 9.44
CA ILE A 137 0.50 -4.97 8.00
C ILE A 137 0.57 -3.61 7.32
N PHE A 138 1.47 -3.48 6.35
CA PHE A 138 1.58 -2.27 5.54
C PHE A 138 0.50 -2.25 4.47
N VAL A 139 -0.19 -1.11 4.32
CA VAL A 139 -1.36 -1.00 3.44
C VAL A 139 -1.17 -0.06 2.25
N ASP A 140 -0.06 0.69 2.18
CA ASP A 140 0.11 1.67 1.13
C ASP A 140 0.92 1.19 -0.08
N LEU A 141 0.26 0.46 -0.98
CA LEU A 141 0.89 -0.02 -2.21
C LEU A 141 1.55 1.09 -3.05
N GLY A 142 1.02 2.32 -3.01
CA GLY A 142 1.54 3.47 -3.74
C GLY A 142 2.93 3.92 -3.30
N SER A 143 3.33 3.56 -2.08
CA SER A 143 4.61 3.93 -1.48
C SER A 143 5.76 3.00 -1.88
N ILE A 144 5.50 1.98 -2.70
CA ILE A 144 6.56 1.15 -3.29
C ILE A 144 7.03 1.82 -4.58
N GLY A 145 8.34 2.04 -4.70
CA GLY A 145 8.93 2.73 -5.84
C GLY A 145 10.25 2.10 -6.30
N ASN A 146 10.82 2.67 -7.37
CA ASN A 146 12.16 2.32 -7.82
C ASN A 146 13.21 2.86 -6.85
N VAL A 147 14.36 2.17 -6.78
CA VAL A 147 15.56 2.69 -6.10
C VAL A 147 16.14 3.82 -6.95
N ASN A 148 16.21 5.03 -6.38
CA ASN A 148 16.77 6.21 -7.06
C ASN A 148 18.22 6.52 -6.65
N ASP A 149 18.62 6.11 -5.45
CA ASP A 149 19.94 6.37 -4.83
C ASP A 149 20.27 5.21 -3.87
N SER A 150 21.50 5.12 -3.35
CA SER A 150 21.87 4.14 -2.33
C SER A 150 21.28 4.45 -0.94
N ARG A 151 20.54 5.54 -0.80
CA ARG A 151 19.89 5.96 0.45
C ARG A 151 18.42 5.54 0.44
N TRP A 152 17.94 5.06 1.59
CA TRP A 152 16.52 4.80 1.77
C TRP A 152 15.75 6.13 1.82
N LEU A 153 14.86 6.34 0.85
CA LEU A 153 14.14 7.60 0.67
C LEU A 153 13.35 8.02 1.92
N ALA A 154 12.72 7.06 2.60
CA ALA A 154 11.92 7.30 3.79
C ALA A 154 12.71 7.28 5.11
N TYR A 155 14.06 7.31 5.06
CA TYR A 155 14.88 7.22 6.26
C TYR A 155 14.59 8.33 7.29
N ASP A 156 14.57 9.59 6.84
CA ASP A 156 14.34 10.73 7.73
C ASP A 156 12.92 10.70 8.32
N GLU A 157 11.93 10.29 7.52
CA GLU A 157 10.55 10.11 7.96
C GLU A 157 10.44 8.99 9.00
N PHE A 158 11.05 7.83 8.76
CA PHE A 158 11.11 6.75 9.73
C PHE A 158 11.76 7.21 11.04
N CYS A 159 12.86 7.96 10.96
CA CYS A 159 13.51 8.51 12.13
C CYS A 159 12.58 9.47 12.90
N GLN A 160 11.90 10.37 12.21
CA GLN A 160 11.00 11.35 12.79
C GLN A 160 9.76 10.70 13.44
N PHE A 161 9.16 9.70 12.80
CA PHE A 161 7.87 9.18 13.22
C PHE A 161 7.92 7.81 13.91
N CYS A 162 9.06 7.11 13.92
CA CYS A 162 9.20 5.82 14.59
C CYS A 162 10.35 5.78 15.60
N LEU A 163 11.52 6.32 15.26
CA LEU A 163 12.70 6.24 16.13
C LEU A 163 12.73 7.34 17.19
N TYR A 164 12.31 8.55 16.81
CA TYR A 164 12.21 9.72 17.68
C TYR A 164 10.80 10.37 17.57
N PRO A 165 9.73 9.59 17.82
CA PRO A 165 8.35 10.01 17.60
C PRO A 165 7.87 11.14 18.53
#